data_AF-A0A6A5UM35-F1
#
_entry.id   AF-A0A6A5UM35-F1
#
_cell.length_a   1.000
_cell.length_b   1.000
_cell.length_c   1.000
_cell.angle_alpha   90.00
_cell.angle_beta   90.00
_cell.angle_gamma   90.00
#
_symmetry.space_group_name_H-M   'P 1'
#
loop_
_entity.id
_entity.type
_entity.pdbx_description
1 polymer ?
#
loop_
_entity_poly.entity_id
_entity_poly.type
_entity_poly.pdbx_seq_one_letter_code
_entity_poly.pdbx_strand_id
1 'polypeptide(L)'
;MVFFSALKTNKDKGDVEDPFRANQVPLYPASVKDRAACRTSSTTRPLQQHSRIPETNLFDPAVLASRKEKEEEKRKQNRKRKEREEIAAKNKAIREAKSRETADKKRWKREWDDYVKENDVHGATLDEEPVPKITQTDAGQLYTLKPNELACLPHFPKPNYYDATNITKVFDESDVEKLAFRKYAMLSGMAREPEKVMLARGKDLWEEEGRRGPGESIWRPSGEFDIPLEDGSHANWWRDPRELRSMGYENGRIRTKRSNAMSDSFDD
;
A
#
# COMPACT_ATOMS: atom_id res chain seq x y z
N MET A 1 10.65 27.73 47.71
CA MET A 1 10.80 26.34 48.19
C MET A 1 10.08 25.44 47.22
N VAL A 2 10.82 24.68 46.41
CA VAL A 2 10.29 23.84 45.34
C VAL A 2 10.35 22.39 45.82
N PHE A 3 9.20 21.76 46.04
CA PHE A 3 9.11 20.33 46.34
C PHE A 3 9.16 19.54 45.03
N PHE A 4 10.30 18.89 44.77
CA PHE A 4 10.40 17.83 43.77
C PHE A 4 9.85 16.54 44.37
N SER A 5 8.59 16.22 44.07
CA SER A 5 8.02 14.91 44.36
C SER A 5 8.51 13.90 43.33
N ALA A 6 9.35 12.97 43.79
CA ALA A 6 9.81 11.81 43.04
C ALA A 6 8.67 10.78 42.90
N LEU A 7 8.10 10.66 41.69
CA LEU A 7 7.22 9.57 41.34
C LEU A 7 8.06 8.34 40.98
N LYS A 8 8.01 7.33 41.87
CA LYS A 8 8.50 5.97 41.62
C LYS A 8 7.63 5.32 40.53
N THR A 9 8.25 4.92 39.42
CA THR A 9 7.61 4.08 38.41
C THR A 9 7.69 2.63 38.86
N ASN A 10 6.54 2.08 39.28
CA ASN A 10 6.38 0.64 39.45
C ASN A 10 6.43 -0.02 38.07
N LYS A 11 7.52 -0.75 37.85
CA LYS A 11 7.78 -1.59 36.69
C LYS A 11 7.14 -2.95 36.93
N ASP A 12 5.81 -2.99 36.92
CA ASP A 12 5.07 -4.25 36.89
C ASP A 12 5.12 -4.81 35.47
N LYS A 13 5.98 -5.81 35.29
CA LYS A 13 5.99 -6.71 34.14
C LYS A 13 4.80 -7.65 34.31
N GLY A 14 3.62 -7.21 33.87
CA GLY A 14 2.53 -8.11 33.54
C GLY A 14 2.82 -8.73 32.19
N ASP A 15 3.25 -10.00 32.19
CA ASP A 15 3.22 -10.85 31.00
C ASP A 15 1.75 -11.00 30.58
N VAL A 16 1.30 -10.11 29.70
CA VAL A 16 0.02 -10.26 29.01
C VAL A 16 0.22 -11.37 28.00
N GLU A 17 -0.22 -12.57 28.38
CA GLU A 17 -0.38 -13.67 27.45
C GLU A 17 -1.28 -13.21 26.29
N ASP A 18 -0.70 -13.22 25.10
CA ASP A 18 -1.31 -12.87 23.83
C ASP A 18 -2.37 -13.94 23.47
N PRO A 19 -3.68 -13.68 23.61
CA PRO A 19 -4.71 -14.71 23.38
C PRO A 19 -4.92 -15.00 21.89
N PHE A 20 -4.18 -14.35 20.98
CA PHE A 20 -4.30 -14.52 19.54
C PHE A 20 -3.26 -15.46 18.92
N ARG A 21 -2.60 -16.30 19.74
CA ARG A 21 -1.66 -17.33 19.27
C ARG A 21 -2.29 -18.72 19.11
N ALA A 22 -3.55 -18.79 18.72
CA ALA A 22 -4.24 -20.05 18.42
C ALA A 22 -5.09 -19.93 17.16
N ASN A 23 -4.43 -19.85 16.01
CA ASN A 23 -4.95 -20.46 14.80
C ASN A 23 -3.77 -21.02 14.02
N GLN A 24 -3.40 -22.24 14.42
CA GLN A 24 -2.63 -23.17 13.62
C GLN A 24 -3.35 -23.34 12.28
N VAL A 25 -2.92 -22.58 11.28
CA VAL A 25 -3.15 -22.97 9.89
C VAL A 25 -2.45 -24.32 9.74
N PRO A 26 -3.14 -25.36 9.27
CA PRO A 26 -2.54 -26.68 9.11
C PRO A 26 -1.31 -26.54 8.24
N LEU A 27 -0.17 -26.95 8.79
CA LEU A 27 0.98 -27.40 8.04
C LEU A 27 0.45 -28.34 6.96
N TYR A 28 0.33 -27.84 5.74
CA TYR A 28 0.29 -28.70 4.58
C TYR A 28 1.53 -29.61 4.71
N PRO A 29 1.36 -30.94 4.82
CA PRO A 29 2.50 -31.80 4.63
C PRO A 29 2.95 -31.53 3.20
N ALA A 30 4.09 -30.87 3.05
CA ALA A 30 4.85 -30.96 1.82
C ALA A 30 4.97 -32.45 1.56
N SER A 31 4.25 -32.93 0.55
CA SER A 31 4.43 -34.25 -0.04
C SER A 31 5.86 -34.26 -0.57
N VAL A 32 6.79 -34.56 0.32
CA VAL A 32 8.12 -35.06 0.02
C VAL A 32 7.86 -36.38 -0.67
N LYS A 33 7.70 -36.33 -2.00
CA LYS A 33 7.99 -37.49 -2.82
C LYS A 33 9.49 -37.65 -2.76
N ASP A 34 9.92 -38.38 -1.74
CA ASP A 34 11.16 -39.10 -1.68
C ASP A 34 11.31 -39.88 -2.99
N ARG A 35 12.01 -39.28 -3.95
CA ARG A 35 12.74 -39.99 -4.99
C ARG A 35 14.22 -39.87 -4.68
N ALA A 36 14.59 -40.33 -3.50
CA ALA A 36 15.92 -40.83 -3.21
C ALA A 36 16.09 -42.18 -3.95
N ALA A 37 16.25 -42.11 -5.27
CA ALA A 37 16.87 -43.20 -5.99
C ALA A 37 18.38 -43.07 -5.77
N CYS A 38 18.86 -43.66 -4.68
CA CYS A 38 20.27 -43.97 -4.46
C CYS A 38 20.76 -44.89 -5.59
N ARG A 39 21.14 -44.32 -6.73
CA ARG A 39 22.04 -44.98 -7.68
C ARG A 39 23.45 -44.84 -7.16
N THR A 40 23.84 -45.74 -6.26
CA THR A 40 25.25 -46.05 -6.01
C THR A 40 25.79 -46.78 -7.24
N SER A 41 26.09 -46.05 -8.30
CA SER A 41 26.90 -46.59 -9.39
C SER A 41 28.32 -46.69 -8.89
N SER A 42 28.70 -47.91 -8.50
CA SER A 42 30.05 -48.36 -8.22
C SER A 42 30.92 -48.13 -9.46
N THR A 43 31.50 -46.94 -9.58
CA THR A 43 32.51 -46.65 -10.60
C THR A 43 33.81 -47.28 -10.14
N THR A 44 33.99 -48.54 -10.56
CA THR A 44 35.28 -49.22 -10.58
C THR A 44 36.30 -48.32 -11.26
N ARG A 45 37.25 -47.80 -10.48
CA ARG A 45 38.39 -47.03 -10.98
C ARG A 45 39.23 -47.98 -11.85
N PRO A 46 39.35 -47.76 -13.17
CA PRO A 46 40.32 -48.51 -13.96
C PRO A 46 41.72 -48.14 -13.45
N LEU A 47 42.53 -49.17 -13.23
CA LEU A 47 43.95 -49.07 -12.90
C LEU A 47 44.61 -48.24 -14.01
N GLN A 48 44.95 -46.98 -13.72
CA GLN A 48 45.60 -46.11 -14.68
C GLN A 48 47.00 -46.66 -14.97
N GLN A 49 47.16 -47.21 -16.16
CA GLN A 49 48.47 -47.40 -16.77
C GLN A 49 49.13 -46.03 -16.88
N HIS A 50 50.29 -45.88 -16.26
CA HIS A 50 51.14 -44.69 -16.36
C HIS A 50 51.66 -44.57 -17.79
N SER A 51 50.86 -44.01 -18.69
CA SER A 51 51.36 -43.53 -19.97
C SER A 51 52.33 -42.37 -19.69
N ARG A 52 53.57 -42.53 -20.17
CA ARG A 52 54.62 -41.53 -20.15
C ARG A 52 54.04 -40.17 -20.51
N ILE A 53 54.11 -39.24 -19.57
CA ILE A 53 53.78 -37.84 -19.79
C ILE A 53 54.73 -37.36 -20.89
N PRO A 54 54.23 -36.94 -22.06
CA PRO A 54 55.09 -36.31 -23.05
C PRO A 54 55.65 -35.05 -22.40
N GLU A 55 56.97 -34.92 -22.40
CA GLU A 55 57.69 -33.70 -22.02
C GLU A 55 57.31 -32.59 -23.01
N THR A 56 56.13 -32.01 -22.81
CA THR A 56 55.68 -30.86 -23.57
C THR A 56 56.48 -29.66 -23.06
N ASN A 57 57.16 -28.98 -23.98
CA ASN A 57 57.97 -27.80 -23.71
C ASN A 57 57.12 -26.73 -23.04
N LEU A 58 57.26 -26.62 -21.71
CA LEU A 58 56.49 -25.74 -20.82
C LEU A 58 56.70 -24.23 -21.11
N PHE A 59 57.60 -23.90 -22.04
CA PHE A 59 58.04 -22.56 -22.37
C PHE A 59 57.69 -22.12 -23.80
N ASP A 60 56.79 -22.82 -24.49
CA ASP A 60 56.31 -22.36 -25.78
C ASP A 60 55.51 -21.04 -25.63
N PRO A 61 55.88 -19.95 -26.30
CA PRO A 61 55.25 -18.63 -26.12
C PRO A 61 53.75 -18.63 -26.45
N ALA A 62 53.31 -19.51 -27.35
CA ALA A 62 51.90 -19.71 -27.67
C ALA A 62 51.08 -20.25 -26.48
N VAL A 63 51.66 -21.13 -25.67
CA VAL A 63 51.00 -21.70 -24.48
C VAL A 63 50.87 -20.64 -23.38
N LEU A 64 51.87 -19.77 -23.24
CA LEU A 64 51.82 -18.65 -22.29
C LEU A 64 50.78 -17.60 -22.68
N ALA A 65 50.62 -17.30 -23.98
CA ALA A 65 49.57 -16.39 -24.46
C ALA A 65 48.16 -16.94 -24.17
N SER A 66 47.90 -18.21 -24.49
CA SER A 66 46.60 -18.86 -24.21
C SER A 66 46.29 -18.90 -22.72
N ARG A 67 47.30 -19.07 -21.86
CA ARG A 67 47.12 -19.05 -20.40
C ARG A 67 46.73 -17.66 -19.88
N LYS A 68 47.33 -16.60 -20.42
CA LYS A 68 47.01 -15.20 -20.08
C LYS A 68 45.58 -14.84 -20.49
N GLU A 69 45.14 -15.22 -21.69
CA GLU A 69 43.76 -14.97 -22.15
C GLU A 69 42.72 -15.69 -21.27
N LYS A 70 42.96 -16.97 -20.96
CA LYS A 70 42.08 -17.74 -20.06
C LYS A 70 42.01 -17.14 -18.65
N GLU A 71 43.11 -16.58 -18.15
CA GLU A 71 43.11 -15.91 -16.84
C GLU A 71 42.33 -14.59 -16.87
N GLU A 72 42.46 -13.81 -17.95
CA GLU A 72 41.71 -12.57 -18.13
C GLU A 72 40.20 -12.83 -18.24
N GLU A 73 39.79 -13.86 -19.00
CA GLU A 73 38.39 -14.23 -19.13
C GLU A 73 37.79 -14.67 -17.78
N LYS A 74 38.51 -15.50 -17.00
CA LYS A 74 38.10 -15.88 -15.64
C LYS A 74 37.97 -14.66 -14.73
N ARG A 75 38.87 -13.68 -14.83
CA ARG A 75 38.78 -12.41 -14.09
C ARG A 75 37.55 -11.61 -14.50
N LYS A 76 37.25 -11.49 -15.79
CA LYS A 76 36.04 -10.81 -16.30
C LYS A 76 34.77 -11.52 -15.83
N GLN A 77 34.72 -12.85 -15.86
CA GLN A 77 33.58 -13.63 -15.38
C GLN A 77 33.37 -13.47 -13.87
N ASN A 78 34.46 -13.52 -13.08
CA ASN A 78 34.39 -13.29 -11.63
C ASN A 78 33.92 -11.88 -11.29
N ARG A 79 34.35 -10.85 -12.03
CA ARG A 79 33.85 -9.47 -11.87
C ARG A 79 32.35 -9.39 -12.15
N LYS A 80 31.90 -9.93 -13.29
CA LYS A 80 30.47 -9.98 -13.65
C LYS A 80 29.63 -10.73 -12.62
N ARG A 81 30.15 -11.81 -12.05
CA ARG A 81 29.47 -12.56 -10.98
C ARG A 81 29.33 -11.73 -9.71
N LYS A 82 30.40 -11.08 -9.25
CA LYS A 82 30.38 -10.20 -8.08
C LYS A 82 29.39 -9.03 -8.27
N GLU A 83 29.40 -8.39 -9.43
CA GLU A 83 28.47 -7.31 -9.77
C GLU A 83 27.01 -7.78 -9.73
N ARG A 84 26.71 -8.97 -10.27
CA ARG A 84 25.36 -9.56 -10.21
C ARG A 84 24.93 -9.87 -8.77
N GLU A 85 25.84 -10.37 -7.95
CA GLU A 85 25.59 -10.67 -6.54
C GLU A 85 25.30 -9.37 -5.75
N GLU A 86 26.04 -8.29 -6.02
CA GLU A 86 25.79 -6.97 -5.40
C GLU A 86 24.45 -6.35 -5.82
N ILE A 87 24.10 -6.42 -7.11
CA ILE A 87 22.81 -5.93 -7.62
C ILE A 87 21.66 -6.75 -7.00
N ALA A 88 21.82 -8.08 -6.91
CA ALA A 88 20.83 -8.95 -6.28
C ALA A 88 20.64 -8.62 -4.79
N ALA A 89 21.73 -8.37 -4.06
CA ALA A 89 21.67 -7.95 -2.66
C ALA A 89 20.96 -6.61 -2.47
N LYS A 90 21.27 -5.59 -3.30
CA LYS A 90 20.59 -4.28 -3.27
C LYS A 90 19.10 -4.42 -3.58
N ASN A 91 18.73 -5.18 -4.61
CA ASN A 91 17.34 -5.41 -4.96
C ASN A 91 16.57 -6.15 -3.86
N LYS A 92 17.21 -7.11 -3.18
CA LYS A 92 16.62 -7.79 -2.03
C LYS A 92 16.32 -6.82 -0.88
N ALA A 93 17.27 -5.96 -0.52
CA ALA A 93 17.09 -4.95 0.52
C ALA A 93 15.95 -3.96 0.19
N ILE A 94 15.87 -3.48 -1.06
CA ILE A 94 14.78 -2.60 -1.51
C ILE A 94 13.41 -3.30 -1.41
N ARG A 95 13.33 -4.58 -1.80
CA ARG A 95 12.08 -5.35 -1.71
C ARG A 95 11.65 -5.55 -0.26
N GLU A 96 12.58 -5.87 0.63
CA GLU A 96 12.29 -6.00 2.06
C GLU A 96 11.83 -4.69 2.67
N ALA A 97 12.50 -3.56 2.38
CA ALA A 97 12.07 -2.24 2.82
C ALA A 97 10.65 -1.89 2.34
N LYS A 98 10.35 -2.10 1.05
CA LYS A 98 9.01 -1.87 0.49
C LYS A 98 7.96 -2.77 1.14
N SER A 99 8.28 -4.05 1.37
CA SER A 99 7.35 -4.98 2.01
C SER A 99 7.01 -4.55 3.43
N ARG A 100 7.99 -4.06 4.21
CA ARG A 100 7.78 -3.52 5.56
C ARG A 100 6.90 -2.27 5.52
N GLU A 101 7.22 -1.31 4.66
CA GLU A 101 6.43 -0.08 4.49
C GLU A 101 4.96 -0.40 4.12
N THR A 102 4.73 -1.38 3.23
CA THR A 102 3.36 -1.79 2.89
C THR A 102 2.63 -2.49 4.04
N ALA A 103 3.35 -3.28 4.85
CA ALA A 103 2.79 -3.93 6.02
C ALA A 103 2.40 -2.90 7.10
N ASP A 104 3.26 -1.90 7.33
CA ASP A 104 3.01 -0.81 8.26
C ASP A 104 1.82 0.05 7.81
N LYS A 105 1.76 0.46 6.52
CA LYS A 105 0.59 1.16 5.97
C LYS A 105 -0.71 0.38 6.11
N LYS A 106 -0.68 -0.94 5.92
CA LYS A 106 -1.85 -1.79 6.11
C LYS A 106 -2.27 -1.84 7.58
N ARG A 107 -1.30 -1.89 8.49
CA ARG A 107 -1.55 -1.86 9.92
C ARG A 107 -2.17 -0.52 10.34
N TRP A 108 -1.61 0.61 9.93
CA TRP A 108 -2.14 1.95 10.26
C TRP A 108 -3.56 2.17 9.74
N LYS A 109 -3.88 1.68 8.53
CA LYS A 109 -5.24 1.72 8.01
C LYS A 109 -6.23 0.92 8.86
N ARG A 110 -5.83 -0.27 9.33
CA ARG A 110 -6.67 -1.07 10.24
C ARG A 110 -6.88 -0.35 11.56
N GLU A 111 -5.81 0.20 12.15
CA GLU A 111 -5.91 0.99 13.39
C GLU A 111 -6.86 2.19 13.23
N TRP A 112 -6.85 2.86 12.07
CA TRP A 112 -7.82 3.92 11.76
C TRP A 112 -9.26 3.39 11.61
N ASP A 113 -9.46 2.30 10.86
CA ASP A 113 -10.79 1.70 10.68
C ASP A 113 -11.37 1.21 12.02
N ASP A 114 -10.52 0.70 12.92
CA ASP A 114 -10.91 0.26 14.26
C ASP A 114 -11.27 1.46 15.14
N TYR A 115 -10.47 2.54 15.11
CA TYR A 115 -10.80 3.80 15.78
C TYR A 115 -12.16 4.36 15.33
N VAL A 116 -12.46 4.35 14.02
CA VAL A 116 -13.74 4.82 13.47
C VAL A 116 -14.92 4.00 14.01
N LYS A 117 -14.76 2.68 14.12
CA LYS A 117 -15.81 1.80 14.67
C LYS A 117 -15.99 2.01 16.18
N GLU A 118 -14.91 2.18 16.93
CA GLU A 118 -14.95 2.37 18.38
C GLU A 118 -15.56 3.73 18.78
N ASN A 119 -15.43 4.74 17.91
CA ASN A 119 -15.91 6.10 18.16
C ASN A 119 -17.17 6.45 17.34
N ASP A 120 -17.86 5.46 16.77
CA ASP A 120 -19.14 5.69 16.08
C ASP A 120 -20.20 6.17 17.08
N VAL A 121 -20.76 7.36 16.86
CA VAL A 121 -21.80 7.93 17.74
C VAL A 121 -23.21 7.45 17.35
N HIS A 122 -23.32 6.49 16.43
CA HIS A 122 -24.56 5.82 16.02
C HIS A 122 -25.70 6.79 15.65
N GLY A 123 -25.34 7.91 15.01
CA GLY A 123 -26.31 8.90 14.57
C GLY A 123 -26.75 9.89 15.64
N ALA A 124 -25.97 10.10 16.71
CA ALA A 124 -26.18 11.20 17.63
C ALA A 124 -26.36 12.53 16.89
N THR A 125 -27.39 13.29 17.29
CA THR A 125 -27.74 14.58 16.69
C THR A 125 -27.42 15.73 17.63
N LEU A 126 -27.02 16.86 17.08
CA LEU A 126 -26.86 18.12 17.82
C LEU A 126 -28.22 18.81 17.98
N ASP A 127 -28.47 19.43 19.14
CA ASP A 127 -29.70 20.18 19.41
C ASP A 127 -29.72 21.54 18.70
N GLU A 128 -28.55 22.16 18.54
CA GLU A 128 -28.37 23.48 17.92
C GLU A 128 -27.50 23.39 16.66
N GLU A 129 -27.71 24.30 15.71
CA GLU A 129 -26.89 24.38 14.50
C GLU A 129 -25.48 24.88 14.86
N PRO A 130 -24.41 24.13 14.52
CA PRO A 130 -23.05 24.53 14.87
C PRO A 130 -22.61 25.82 14.16
N VAL A 131 -21.74 26.60 14.81
CA VAL A 131 -21.13 27.81 14.25
C VAL A 131 -19.66 27.84 14.65
N PRO A 132 -18.70 27.61 13.74
CA PRO A 132 -18.85 27.40 12.29
C PRO A 132 -19.37 26.01 11.89
N LYS A 133 -19.95 25.92 10.68
CA LYS A 133 -20.58 24.70 10.16
C LYS A 133 -19.98 24.25 8.84
N ILE A 134 -19.91 22.94 8.66
CA ILE A 134 -19.47 22.31 7.41
C ILE A 134 -20.44 21.20 6.99
N THR A 135 -20.73 21.09 5.70
CA THR A 135 -21.57 20.00 5.18
C THR A 135 -20.75 18.73 4.96
N GLN A 136 -21.42 17.57 4.89
CA GLN A 136 -20.76 16.31 4.57
C GLN A 136 -19.95 16.36 3.25
N THR A 137 -20.50 17.01 2.22
CA THR A 137 -19.84 17.15 0.92
C THR A 137 -18.58 18.00 1.02
N ASP A 138 -18.68 19.15 1.70
CA ASP A 138 -17.55 20.07 1.89
C ASP A 138 -16.45 19.42 2.72
N ALA A 139 -16.80 18.66 3.77
CA ALA A 139 -15.84 17.92 4.57
C ALA A 139 -15.08 16.86 3.74
N GLY A 140 -15.77 16.20 2.80
CA GLY A 140 -15.15 15.28 1.85
C GLY A 140 -14.21 15.97 0.87
N GLN A 141 -14.53 17.19 0.44
CA GLN A 141 -13.71 17.96 -0.50
C GLN A 141 -12.49 18.62 0.17
N LEU A 142 -12.70 19.26 1.33
CA LEU A 142 -11.65 20.02 2.04
C LEU A 142 -10.70 19.12 2.83
N TYR A 143 -11.21 18.07 3.47
CA TYR A 143 -10.44 17.22 4.39
C TYR A 143 -10.25 15.79 3.90
N THR A 144 -10.79 15.41 2.74
CA THR A 144 -10.74 14.04 2.19
C THR A 144 -11.32 12.97 3.15
N LEU A 145 -12.30 13.37 3.95
CA LEU A 145 -13.01 12.49 4.88
C LEU A 145 -14.14 11.73 4.18
N LYS A 146 -14.29 10.45 4.53
CA LYS A 146 -15.37 9.61 3.97
C LYS A 146 -16.66 9.77 4.80
N PRO A 147 -17.84 9.53 4.19
CA PRO A 147 -19.11 9.46 4.91
C PRO A 147 -19.09 8.57 6.17
N ASN A 148 -18.44 7.41 6.09
CA ASN A 148 -18.36 6.46 7.21
C ASN A 148 -17.44 6.96 8.34
N GLU A 149 -16.44 7.78 8.02
CA GLU A 149 -15.54 8.36 9.04
C GLU A 149 -16.22 9.51 9.78
N LEU A 150 -17.09 10.26 9.09
CA LEU A 150 -17.91 11.31 9.69
C LEU A 150 -19.01 10.78 10.62
N ALA A 151 -19.30 9.47 10.59
CA ALA A 151 -20.24 8.85 11.52
C ALA A 151 -19.77 8.90 12.99
N CYS A 152 -18.46 9.13 13.22
CA CYS A 152 -17.91 9.33 14.55
C CYS A 152 -18.24 10.69 15.18
N LEU A 153 -18.84 11.61 14.42
CA LEU A 153 -19.17 12.96 14.88
C LEU A 153 -20.69 13.14 14.99
N PRO A 154 -21.17 13.84 16.03
CA PRO A 154 -22.56 14.24 16.10
C PRO A 154 -22.88 15.22 14.96
N HIS A 155 -24.11 15.19 14.46
CA HIS A 155 -24.51 16.01 13.31
C HIS A 155 -25.84 16.72 13.53
N PHE A 156 -26.01 17.89 12.92
CA PHE A 156 -27.28 18.58 12.86
C PHE A 156 -28.00 18.23 11.55
N PRO A 157 -29.18 17.59 11.59
CA PRO A 157 -29.95 17.29 10.39
C PRO A 157 -30.62 18.57 9.85
N LYS A 158 -30.29 18.97 8.62
CA LYS A 158 -30.86 20.15 7.97
C LYS A 158 -31.61 19.77 6.68
N PRO A 159 -32.88 20.15 6.49
CA PRO A 159 -33.57 19.91 5.22
C PRO A 159 -32.86 20.68 4.10
N ASN A 160 -32.64 20.02 2.95
CA ASN A 160 -32.06 20.67 1.78
C ASN A 160 -33.04 21.71 1.21
N TYR A 161 -32.51 22.86 0.78
CA TYR A 161 -33.31 23.94 0.21
C TYR A 161 -34.03 23.53 -1.09
N TYR A 162 -33.40 22.67 -1.90
CA TYR A 162 -33.95 22.24 -3.18
C TYR A 162 -34.91 21.04 -3.08
N ASP A 163 -34.74 20.20 -2.07
CA ASP A 163 -35.55 19.00 -1.85
C ASP A 163 -35.74 18.76 -0.36
N ALA A 164 -36.93 19.10 0.14
CA ALA A 164 -37.29 18.95 1.55
C ALA A 164 -37.25 17.48 2.03
N THR A 165 -37.28 16.51 1.12
CA THR A 165 -37.17 15.08 1.44
C THR A 165 -35.75 14.68 1.83
N ASN A 166 -34.75 15.41 1.29
CA ASN A 166 -33.35 15.10 1.49
C ASN A 166 -32.79 15.88 2.69
N ILE A 167 -32.34 15.14 3.71
CA ILE A 167 -31.70 15.71 4.90
C ILE A 167 -30.18 15.78 4.66
N THR A 168 -29.66 17.00 4.70
CA THR A 168 -28.22 17.27 4.65
C THR A 168 -27.66 17.22 6.07
N LYS A 169 -26.55 16.50 6.25
CA LYS A 169 -25.84 16.43 7.53
C LYS A 169 -24.85 17.59 7.64
N VAL A 170 -24.98 18.36 8.72
CA VAL A 170 -24.12 19.49 9.04
C VAL A 170 -23.33 19.16 10.31
N PHE A 171 -22.03 19.43 10.29
CA PHE A 171 -21.10 19.12 11.38
C PHE A 171 -20.44 20.41 11.88
N ASP A 172 -19.90 20.36 13.11
CA ASP A 172 -18.99 21.40 13.61
C ASP A 172 -17.66 21.31 12.87
N GLU A 173 -17.26 22.41 12.22
CA GLU A 173 -16.02 22.46 11.43
C GLU A 173 -14.79 22.17 12.29
N SER A 174 -14.77 22.63 13.54
CA SER A 174 -13.62 22.46 14.44
C SER A 174 -13.39 20.99 14.82
N ASP A 175 -14.45 20.19 14.91
CA ASP A 175 -14.35 18.77 15.22
C ASP A 175 -14.02 17.94 13.97
N VAL A 176 -14.55 18.34 12.81
CA VAL A 176 -14.16 17.77 11.51
C VAL A 176 -12.68 18.00 11.24
N GLU A 177 -12.15 19.19 11.53
CA GLU A 177 -10.74 19.53 11.40
C GLU A 177 -9.85 18.64 12.30
N LYS A 178 -10.21 18.51 13.59
CA LYS A 178 -9.49 17.62 14.53
C LYS A 178 -9.50 16.16 14.05
N LEU A 179 -10.64 15.68 13.54
CA LEU A 179 -10.77 14.33 13.02
C LEU A 179 -9.88 14.11 11.79
N ALA A 180 -9.81 15.09 10.89
CA ALA A 180 -8.92 15.07 9.75
C ALA A 180 -7.45 14.98 10.20
N PHE A 181 -7.01 15.85 11.09
CA PHE A 181 -5.63 15.83 11.59
C PHE A 181 -5.29 14.51 12.28
N ARG A 182 -6.22 13.95 13.07
CA ARG A 182 -6.06 12.62 13.67
C ARG A 182 -5.85 11.55 12.60
N LYS A 183 -6.64 11.54 11.53
CA LYS A 183 -6.49 10.60 10.41
C LYS A 183 -5.10 10.66 9.79
N TYR A 184 -4.59 11.86 9.48
CA TYR A 184 -3.24 12.03 8.90
C TYR A 184 -2.13 11.54 9.85
N ALA A 185 -2.27 11.81 11.15
CA ALA A 185 -1.31 11.37 12.14
C ALA A 185 -1.34 9.85 12.37
N MET A 186 -2.52 9.23 12.38
CA MET A 186 -2.64 7.77 12.48
C MET A 186 -2.10 7.08 11.23
N LEU A 187 -2.38 7.60 10.04
CA LEU A 187 -1.88 7.06 8.78
C LEU A 187 -0.37 7.24 8.58
N SER A 188 0.28 8.09 9.37
CA SER A 188 1.75 8.22 9.44
C SER A 188 2.39 7.38 10.56
N GLY A 189 1.59 6.60 11.28
CA GLY A 189 2.06 5.68 12.32
C GLY A 189 2.15 6.26 13.72
N MET A 190 1.56 7.43 13.98
CA MET A 190 1.57 8.09 15.30
C MET A 190 0.36 7.71 16.17
N ALA A 191 -0.30 6.58 15.91
CA ALA A 191 -1.52 6.19 16.63
C ALA A 191 -1.34 5.98 18.15
N ARG A 192 -0.10 5.81 18.63
CA ARG A 192 0.22 5.60 20.06
C ARG A 192 0.69 6.85 20.79
N GLU A 193 0.89 7.94 20.06
CA GLU A 193 1.36 9.19 20.64
C GLU A 193 0.20 9.90 21.37
N PRO A 194 0.50 10.73 22.39
CA PRO A 194 -0.53 11.50 23.07
C PRO A 194 -1.27 12.41 22.09
N GLU A 195 -2.58 12.54 22.27
CA GLU A 195 -3.50 13.21 21.35
C GLU A 195 -3.03 14.60 20.91
N LYS A 196 -2.52 15.40 21.84
CA LYS A 196 -2.02 16.75 21.54
C LYS A 196 -0.85 16.75 20.53
N VAL A 197 0.06 15.78 20.63
CA VAL A 197 1.20 15.62 19.71
C VAL A 197 0.71 15.07 18.38
N MET A 198 -0.19 14.10 18.42
CA MET A 198 -0.82 13.52 17.24
C MET A 198 -1.54 14.58 16.41
N LEU A 199 -2.37 15.44 17.02
CA LEU A 199 -3.07 16.52 16.33
C LEU A 199 -2.12 17.57 15.75
N ALA A 200 -1.09 17.97 16.49
CA ALA A 200 -0.10 18.93 15.98
C ALA A 200 0.63 18.41 14.74
N ARG A 201 1.07 17.14 14.78
CA ARG A 201 1.72 16.49 13.63
C ARG A 201 0.76 16.23 12.48
N GLY A 202 -0.47 15.86 12.79
CA GLY A 202 -1.53 15.69 11.80
C GLY A 202 -1.83 16.98 11.04
N LYS A 203 -1.82 18.11 11.74
CA LYS A 203 -1.94 19.44 11.15
C LYS A 203 -0.76 19.75 10.23
N ASP A 204 0.48 19.54 10.68
CA ASP A 204 1.67 19.75 9.84
C ASP A 204 1.61 18.92 8.55
N LEU A 205 1.22 17.63 8.65
CA LEU A 205 1.08 16.72 7.50
C LEU A 205 -0.05 17.15 6.56
N TRP A 206 -1.17 17.60 7.12
CA TRP A 206 -2.28 18.11 6.32
C TRP A 206 -1.92 19.43 5.63
N GLU A 207 -1.16 20.31 6.25
CA GLU A 207 -0.68 21.55 5.60
C GLU A 207 0.37 21.26 4.51
N GLU A 208 1.23 20.25 4.72
CA GLU A 208 2.21 19.80 3.72
C GLU A 208 1.53 19.21 2.48
N GLU A 209 0.52 18.36 2.69
CA GLU A 209 -0.27 17.77 1.59
C GLU A 209 -1.25 18.79 0.99
N GLY A 210 -1.91 19.59 1.84
CA GLY A 210 -2.98 20.54 1.54
C GLY A 210 -2.53 21.87 0.93
N ARG A 211 -1.22 22.15 0.86
CA ARG A 211 -0.68 23.18 -0.05
C ARG A 211 -0.70 22.76 -1.52
N ARG A 212 -0.97 21.50 -1.86
CA ARG A 212 -1.61 21.18 -3.16
C ARG A 212 -3.10 21.48 -3.03
N GLY A 213 -3.42 22.78 -2.94
CA GLY A 213 -4.73 23.22 -2.50
C GLY A 213 -5.89 22.75 -3.40
N PRO A 214 -7.13 22.85 -2.91
CA PRO A 214 -8.34 22.72 -3.74
C PRO A 214 -8.40 23.73 -4.92
N GLY A 215 -7.46 24.69 -4.98
CA GLY A 215 -7.25 25.59 -6.12
C GLY A 215 -6.45 25.01 -7.29
N GLU A 216 -5.76 23.88 -7.09
CA GLU A 216 -5.34 22.99 -8.19
C GLU A 216 -6.20 21.73 -8.15
N SER A 217 -7.50 21.94 -7.91
CA SER A 217 -8.46 20.95 -8.34
C SER A 217 -8.22 20.71 -9.82
N ILE A 218 -8.25 19.44 -10.19
CA ILE A 218 -8.50 18.98 -11.54
C ILE A 218 -9.94 19.39 -11.97
N TRP A 219 -10.44 20.54 -11.53
CA TRP A 219 -11.32 21.37 -12.35
C TRP A 219 -10.47 21.85 -13.53
N ARG A 220 -10.35 20.97 -14.53
CA ARG A 220 -10.28 21.46 -15.91
C ARG A 220 -11.43 22.46 -16.04
N PRO A 221 -11.18 23.70 -16.52
CA PRO A 221 -12.26 24.57 -16.93
C PRO A 221 -13.12 23.75 -17.88
N SER A 222 -14.36 23.54 -17.49
CA SER A 222 -15.44 23.02 -18.31
C SER A 222 -15.77 24.06 -19.39
N GLY A 223 -14.81 24.30 -20.28
CA GLY A 223 -15.09 24.67 -21.65
C GLY A 223 -15.00 23.37 -22.44
N GLU A 224 -16.15 22.82 -22.84
CA GLU A 224 -16.25 21.78 -23.86
C GLU A 224 -16.13 20.32 -23.39
N PHE A 225 -17.04 19.87 -22.51
CA PHE A 225 -17.61 18.51 -22.61
C PHE A 225 -18.86 18.30 -21.72
N ASP A 226 -19.93 19.06 -21.95
CA ASP A 226 -21.27 18.57 -21.65
C ASP A 226 -21.61 17.49 -22.70
N ILE A 227 -21.15 16.25 -22.48
CA ILE A 227 -21.88 15.13 -23.05
C ILE A 227 -22.99 14.79 -22.05
N PRO A 228 -24.26 15.04 -22.39
CA PRO A 228 -25.36 14.53 -21.60
C PRO A 228 -25.24 13.01 -21.54
N LEU A 229 -24.98 12.46 -20.36
CA LEU A 229 -25.20 11.04 -20.10
C LEU A 229 -26.71 10.84 -20.02
N GLU A 230 -27.29 10.25 -21.06
CA GLU A 230 -28.73 9.94 -21.19
C GLU A 230 -29.29 9.00 -20.11
N ASP A 231 -28.48 8.48 -19.18
CA ASP A 231 -28.92 7.47 -18.21
C ASP A 231 -29.24 8.02 -16.79
N GLY A 232 -29.09 9.32 -16.55
CA GLY A 232 -29.46 9.93 -15.26
C GLY A 232 -28.68 9.38 -14.06
N SER A 233 -27.57 8.65 -14.28
CA SER A 233 -26.77 8.11 -13.19
C SER A 233 -25.83 9.20 -12.66
N HIS A 234 -26.17 9.75 -11.48
CA HIS A 234 -25.29 10.66 -10.74
C HIS A 234 -23.90 10.04 -10.62
N ALA A 235 -22.90 10.68 -11.23
CA ALA A 235 -21.53 10.19 -11.24
C ALA A 235 -21.03 9.97 -9.80
N ASN A 236 -20.67 8.72 -9.49
CA ASN A 236 -20.05 8.29 -8.24
C ASN A 236 -18.62 8.86 -8.13
N TRP A 237 -18.48 10.17 -7.91
CA TRP A 237 -17.19 10.86 -7.79
C TRP A 237 -16.34 10.39 -6.58
N TRP A 238 -16.94 9.61 -5.67
CA TRP A 238 -16.26 8.98 -4.53
C TRP A 238 -15.76 7.54 -4.79
N ARG A 239 -16.02 6.93 -5.95
CA ARG A 239 -15.52 5.56 -6.24
C ARG A 239 -14.04 5.57 -6.65
N ASP A 240 -13.27 4.64 -6.08
CA ASP A 240 -11.85 4.45 -6.39
C ASP A 240 -11.67 4.18 -7.91
N PRO A 241 -10.80 4.92 -8.62
CA PRO A 241 -10.49 4.70 -10.04
C PRO A 241 -10.02 3.27 -10.40
N ARG A 242 -9.63 2.46 -9.41
CA ARG A 242 -9.33 1.03 -9.62
C ARG A 242 -10.57 0.17 -9.70
N GLU A 243 -11.62 0.47 -8.93
CA GLU A 243 -12.90 -0.24 -9.03
C GLU A 243 -13.60 0.03 -10.36
N LEU A 244 -13.53 1.29 -10.83
CA LEU A 244 -14.06 1.66 -12.13
C LEU A 244 -13.39 0.85 -13.26
N ARG A 245 -12.06 0.66 -13.19
CA ARG A 245 -11.33 -0.19 -14.15
C ARG A 245 -11.71 -1.67 -14.06
N SER A 246 -11.92 -2.19 -12.85
CA SER A 246 -12.44 -3.56 -12.65
C SER A 246 -13.83 -3.76 -13.28
N MET A 247 -14.65 -2.71 -13.35
CA MET A 247 -15.96 -2.74 -13.99
C MET A 247 -15.91 -2.45 -15.50
N GLY A 248 -14.73 -2.33 -16.10
CA GLY A 248 -14.57 -2.10 -17.54
C GLY A 248 -14.73 -0.64 -17.97
N TYR A 249 -14.67 0.32 -17.03
CA TYR A 249 -14.53 1.73 -17.36
C TYR A 249 -13.06 2.01 -17.72
N GLU A 250 -12.81 2.28 -18.99
CA GLU A 250 -11.52 2.74 -19.50
C GLU A 250 -11.68 4.22 -19.87
N ASN A 251 -10.92 5.11 -19.22
CA ASN A 251 -11.05 6.58 -19.38
C ASN A 251 -12.46 7.14 -19.12
N GLY A 252 -13.16 6.60 -18.12
CA GLY A 252 -14.50 7.09 -17.74
C GLY A 252 -15.63 6.66 -18.69
N ARG A 253 -15.36 5.78 -19.66
CA ARG A 253 -16.40 5.18 -20.51
C ARG A 253 -16.40 3.65 -20.35
N ILE A 254 -17.59 3.07 -20.20
CA ILE A 254 -17.77 1.63 -20.38
C ILE A 254 -17.40 1.33 -21.83
N ARG A 255 -16.45 0.43 -22.03
CA ARG A 255 -16.14 -0.07 -23.38
C ARG A 255 -17.37 -0.85 -23.85
N THR A 256 -18.27 -0.19 -24.60
CA THR A 256 -19.33 -0.90 -25.30
C THR A 256 -18.61 -1.88 -26.20
N LYS A 257 -18.78 -3.18 -25.90
CA LYS A 257 -18.30 -4.24 -26.79
C LYS A 257 -19.07 -4.03 -28.08
N ARG A 258 -18.49 -3.29 -29.03
CA ARG A 258 -18.85 -3.43 -30.44
C ARG A 258 -18.51 -4.88 -30.76
N SER A 259 -19.53 -5.73 -30.62
CA SER A 259 -19.55 -7.03 -31.26
C SER A 259 -19.19 -6.77 -32.71
N ASN A 260 -17.98 -7.17 -33.08
CA ASN A 260 -17.55 -7.25 -34.46
C ASN A 260 -18.41 -8.38 -35.05
N ALA A 261 -19.65 -8.05 -35.38
CA ALA A 261 -20.56 -8.91 -36.09
C ALA A 261 -19.94 -9.06 -37.47
N MET A 262 -19.28 -10.20 -37.61
CA MET A 262 -18.71 -10.77 -38.81
C MET A 262 -19.78 -10.69 -39.91
N SER A 263 -19.66 -9.69 -40.79
CA SER A 263 -20.32 -9.70 -42.09
C SER A 263 -19.58 -10.71 -42.95
N ASP A 264 -19.88 -12.00 -42.75
CA ASP A 264 -19.71 -13.02 -43.79
C ASP A 264 -20.77 -12.71 -44.86
N SER A 265 -20.40 -11.85 -45.80
CA SER A 265 -21.12 -11.68 -47.05
C SER A 265 -20.90 -12.93 -47.88
N PHE A 266 -21.99 -13.69 -47.98
CA PHE A 266 -22.25 -14.75 -48.95
C PHE A 266 -22.13 -14.15 -50.37
N ASP A 267 -21.15 -14.61 -51.15
CA ASP A 267 -21.14 -14.45 -52.61
C ASP A 267 -21.82 -15.67 -53.22
N ASP A 268 -22.92 -15.45 -53.95
CA ASP A 268 -23.55 -16.37 -54.92
C ASP A 268 -23.66 -15.63 -56.26
#